data_AF-A0A1F6WUS6-F1
#
_entry.id   AF-A0A1F6WUS6-F1
#
_cell.length_a   1.000
_cell.length_b   1.000
_cell.length_c   1.000
_cell.angle_alpha   90.00
_cell.angle_beta   90.00
_cell.angle_gamma   90.00
#
_symmetry.space_group_name_H-M   'P 1'
#
loop_
_entity.id
_entity.type
_entity.pdbx_description
1 polymer ?
#
loop_
_entity_poly.entity_id
_entity_poly.type
_entity_poly.pdbx_seq_one_letter_code
_entity_poly.pdbx_strand_id
1 'polypeptide(L)'
;MFTKQYKIIFAFGLAIFVLFFIFSQTHKNILPSQLATVETPEAKISIFMAVGGETIPLSTYAGASLYDVLLSANESGQIMFSGKNYPALGFFISDINSLHNGNGKYLFYYINGKEASVGVSSYFPEDGDVIEWKLK
;
A
#
# COMPACT_ATOMS: atom_id res chain seq x y z
N MET A 1 49.38 38.49 -42.94
CA MET A 1 49.61 39.36 -41.77
C MET A 1 48.25 39.78 -41.22
N PHE A 2 47.61 38.93 -40.40
CA PHE A 2 46.23 39.08 -39.93
C PHE A 2 46.12 38.60 -38.48
N THR A 3 46.29 39.48 -37.49
CA THR A 3 46.10 39.11 -36.08
C THR A 3 45.74 40.32 -35.22
N LYS A 4 44.59 40.97 -35.47
CA LYS A 4 44.08 41.98 -34.52
C LYS A 4 42.56 42.09 -34.36
N GLN A 5 41.74 41.30 -35.06
CA GLN A 5 40.27 41.41 -34.97
C GLN A 5 39.57 40.30 -34.15
N TYR A 6 40.28 39.25 -33.72
CA TYR A 6 39.66 38.10 -33.04
C TYR A 6 39.45 38.27 -31.52
N LYS A 7 39.98 39.34 -30.90
CA LYS A 7 39.85 39.55 -29.45
C LYS A 7 38.48 40.11 -29.02
N ILE A 8 37.78 40.82 -29.92
CA ILE A 8 36.47 41.43 -29.61
C ILE A 8 35.32 40.42 -29.83
N ILE A 9 35.45 39.54 -30.83
CA ILE A 9 34.43 38.52 -31.14
C ILE A 9 34.36 37.45 -30.02
N PHE A 10 35.47 37.17 -29.33
CA PHE A 10 35.50 36.18 -28.26
C PHE A 10 34.84 36.67 -26.95
N ALA A 11 34.81 37.98 -26.70
CA ALA A 11 34.22 38.56 -25.49
C ALA A 11 32.67 38.57 -25.52
N PHE A 12 32.06 38.73 -26.70
CA PHE A 12 30.60 38.73 -26.85
C PHE A 12 30.01 37.30 -26.84
N GLY A 13 30.73 36.30 -27.35
CA GLY A 13 30.30 34.90 -27.29
C GLY A 13 30.20 34.36 -25.85
N LEU A 14 31.11 34.77 -24.97
CA LEU A 14 31.12 34.36 -23.57
C LEU A 14 29.94 34.97 -22.78
N ALA A 15 29.60 36.24 -23.03
CA ALA A 15 28.49 36.92 -22.36
C ALA A 15 27.12 36.32 -22.75
N ILE A 16 26.95 35.95 -24.03
CA ILE A 16 25.74 35.28 -24.51
C ILE A 16 25.64 33.85 -23.94
N PHE A 17 26.76 33.14 -23.81
CA PHE A 17 26.79 31.80 -23.19
C PHE A 17 26.47 31.86 -21.69
N VAL A 18 26.95 32.89 -20.96
CA VAL A 18 26.62 33.09 -19.53
C VAL A 18 25.15 33.45 -19.34
N LEU A 19 24.57 34.30 -20.20
CA LEU A 19 23.13 34.60 -20.16
C LEU A 19 22.25 33.38 -20.51
N PHE A 20 22.66 32.57 -21.49
CA PHE A 20 21.97 31.32 -21.83
C PHE A 20 22.13 30.24 -20.74
N PHE A 21 23.27 30.21 -20.04
CA PHE A 21 23.51 29.30 -18.92
C PHE A 21 22.67 29.70 -17.69
N ILE A 22 22.55 31.00 -17.39
CA ILE A 22 21.65 31.48 -16.33
C ILE A 22 20.18 31.21 -16.70
N PHE A 23 19.77 31.45 -17.97
CA PHE A 23 18.42 31.17 -18.44
C PHE A 23 18.07 29.66 -18.40
N SER A 24 19.01 28.80 -18.81
CA SER A 24 18.94 27.34 -18.69
C SER A 24 18.79 26.87 -17.23
N GLN A 25 19.43 27.56 -16.29
CA GLN A 25 19.30 27.26 -14.86
C GLN A 25 17.96 27.72 -14.26
N THR A 26 17.34 28.79 -14.78
CA THR A 26 16.02 29.24 -14.31
C THR A 26 14.84 28.37 -14.78
N HIS A 27 15.00 27.58 -15.85
CA HIS A 27 13.96 26.64 -16.30
C HIS A 27 14.09 25.22 -15.71
N LYS A 28 15.11 24.94 -14.89
CA LYS A 28 15.22 23.66 -14.15
C LYS A 28 14.54 23.66 -12.77
N ASN A 29 13.99 24.79 -12.33
CA ASN A 29 13.41 24.94 -10.99
C ASN A 29 11.91 25.29 -10.99
N ILE A 30 11.15 24.87 -12.01
CA ILE A 30 9.73 24.62 -11.76
C ILE A 30 9.67 23.20 -11.21
N LEU A 31 9.80 23.10 -9.89
CA LEU A 31 9.41 21.89 -9.18
C LEU A 31 7.98 21.56 -9.63
N PRO A 32 7.70 20.35 -10.16
CA PRO A 32 6.35 19.83 -10.06
C PRO A 32 6.03 19.91 -8.57
N SER A 33 4.89 20.51 -8.21
CA SER A 33 4.37 20.50 -6.85
C SER A 33 4.61 19.11 -6.30
N GLN A 34 5.57 18.98 -5.39
CA GLN A 34 5.82 17.74 -4.70
C GLN A 34 4.46 17.45 -4.06
N LEU A 35 3.77 16.42 -4.55
CA LEU A 35 2.84 15.68 -3.72
C LEU A 35 3.69 15.25 -2.54
N ALA A 36 3.78 16.11 -1.53
CA ALA A 36 4.18 15.71 -0.22
C ALA A 36 3.10 14.70 0.15
N THR A 37 3.42 13.42 -0.05
CA THR A 37 2.82 12.37 0.74
C THR A 37 3.10 12.81 2.17
N VAL A 38 2.11 13.44 2.80
CA VAL A 38 2.15 13.64 4.23
C VAL A 38 2.13 12.22 4.76
N GLU A 39 3.32 11.70 5.12
CA GLU A 39 3.47 10.51 5.94
C GLU A 39 2.83 10.85 7.29
N THR A 40 1.50 10.88 7.30
CA THR A 40 0.71 10.87 8.52
C THR A 40 1.07 9.54 9.17
N PRO A 41 1.57 9.53 10.42
CA PRO A 41 1.85 8.29 11.11
C PRO A 41 0.61 7.41 10.98
N GLU A 42 0.73 6.26 10.32
CA GLU A 42 -0.43 5.41 10.11
C GLU A 42 -0.99 5.07 11.50
N ALA A 43 -2.24 5.43 11.74
CA ALA A 43 -2.85 5.25 13.04
C ALA A 43 -2.95 3.74 13.31
N LYS A 44 -2.38 3.27 14.43
CA LYS A 44 -2.53 1.87 14.82
C LYS A 44 -3.96 1.59 15.25
N ILE A 45 -4.49 0.47 14.78
CA ILE A 45 -5.81 -0.04 15.14
C ILE A 45 -5.68 -1.50 15.62
N SER A 46 -6.67 -1.95 16.38
CA SER A 46 -6.78 -3.31 16.89
C SER A 46 -8.09 -3.91 16.41
N ILE A 47 -8.03 -5.10 15.81
CA ILE A 47 -9.21 -5.88 15.43
C ILE A 47 -9.24 -7.21 16.18
N PHE A 48 -10.39 -7.87 16.20
CA PHE A 48 -10.58 -9.16 16.86
C PHE A 48 -10.95 -10.22 15.82
N MET A 49 -10.08 -11.21 15.62
CA MET A 49 -10.40 -12.36 14.79
C MET A 49 -11.10 -13.43 15.62
N ALA A 50 -12.33 -13.79 15.26
CA ALA A 50 -13.04 -14.93 15.83
C ALA A 50 -12.97 -16.13 14.89
N VAL A 51 -12.34 -17.22 15.31
CA VAL A 51 -12.17 -18.44 14.51
C VAL A 51 -12.15 -19.67 15.41
N GLY A 52 -12.90 -20.71 15.07
CA GLY A 52 -12.88 -21.98 15.82
C GLY A 52 -13.33 -21.87 17.29
N GLY A 53 -14.02 -20.80 17.68
CA GLY A 53 -14.41 -20.52 19.07
C GLY A 53 -13.38 -19.72 19.88
N GLU A 54 -12.23 -19.39 19.29
CA GLU A 54 -11.22 -18.51 19.87
C GLU A 54 -11.36 -17.09 19.32
N THR A 55 -10.93 -16.10 20.11
CA THR A 55 -10.84 -14.70 19.69
C THR A 55 -9.41 -14.20 19.86
N ILE A 56 -8.77 -13.80 18.76
CA ILE A 56 -7.38 -13.40 18.70
C ILE A 56 -7.32 -11.89 18.38
N PRO A 57 -6.76 -11.05 19.26
CA PRO A 57 -6.54 -9.64 18.94
C PRO A 57 -5.38 -9.49 17.95
N LEU A 58 -5.60 -8.76 16.86
CA LEU A 58 -4.59 -8.45 15.85
C LEU A 58 -4.41 -6.94 15.77
N SER A 59 -3.15 -6.49 15.82
CA SER A 59 -2.81 -5.07 15.67
C SER A 59 -2.34 -4.80 14.25
N THR A 60 -2.81 -3.71 13.66
CA THR A 60 -2.42 -3.26 12.32
C THR A 60 -2.45 -1.73 12.24
N TYR A 61 -2.24 -1.20 11.05
CA TYR A 61 -2.37 0.21 10.72
C TYR A 61 -3.68 0.47 9.94
N ALA A 62 -4.30 1.62 10.20
CA ALA A 62 -5.47 2.07 9.47
C ALA A 62 -5.18 2.18 7.97
N GLY A 63 -6.09 1.66 7.15
CA GLY A 63 -5.92 1.64 5.69
C GLY A 63 -5.25 0.38 5.13
N ALA A 64 -4.76 -0.53 5.97
CA ALA A 64 -4.37 -1.87 5.54
C ALA A 64 -5.60 -2.68 5.11
N SER A 65 -5.50 -3.49 4.05
CA SER A 65 -6.57 -4.42 3.71
C SER A 65 -6.62 -5.56 4.72
N LEU A 66 -7.78 -6.21 4.91
CA LEU A 66 -7.87 -7.38 5.78
C LEU A 66 -6.91 -8.48 5.34
N TYR A 67 -6.67 -8.64 4.04
CA TYR A 67 -5.65 -9.56 3.54
C TYR A 67 -4.25 -9.23 4.10
N ASP A 68 -3.86 -7.96 4.12
CA ASP A 68 -2.55 -7.55 4.65
C ASP A 68 -2.47 -7.80 6.16
N VAL A 69 -3.57 -7.55 6.90
CA VAL A 69 -3.64 -7.86 8.33
C VAL A 69 -3.42 -9.35 8.59
N LEU A 70 -4.11 -10.21 7.81
CA LEU A 70 -3.98 -11.65 7.92
C LEU A 70 -2.57 -12.10 7.53
N LEU A 71 -2.00 -11.53 6.46
CA LEU A 71 -0.64 -11.82 6.02
C LEU A 71 0.39 -11.53 7.12
N SER A 72 0.36 -10.34 7.72
CA SER A 72 1.26 -9.99 8.82
C SER A 72 1.06 -10.85 10.07
N ALA A 73 -0.19 -11.21 10.39
CA ALA A 73 -0.49 -12.12 11.50
C ALA A 73 0.03 -13.54 11.24
N ASN A 74 0.04 -14.00 9.99
CA ASN A 74 0.59 -15.28 9.59
C ASN A 74 2.12 -15.27 9.60
N GLU A 75 2.74 -14.20 9.10
CA GLU A 75 4.20 -14.02 9.11
C GLU A 75 4.78 -13.93 10.54
N SER A 76 4.01 -13.40 11.48
CA SER A 76 4.36 -13.36 12.91
C SER A 76 3.98 -14.63 13.68
N GLY A 77 3.32 -15.60 13.03
CA GLY A 77 2.92 -16.87 13.65
C GLY A 77 1.74 -16.76 14.62
N GLN A 78 0.99 -15.65 14.61
CA GLN A 78 -0.22 -15.49 15.42
C GLN A 78 -1.40 -16.30 14.88
N ILE A 79 -1.45 -16.49 13.56
CA ILE A 79 -2.46 -17.29 12.88
C ILE A 79 -1.81 -18.14 11.79
N MET A 80 -2.56 -19.07 11.24
CA MET A 80 -2.21 -19.78 10.01
C MET A 80 -3.35 -19.60 9.00
N PHE A 81 -3.04 -19.23 7.76
CA PHE A 81 -4.03 -19.29 6.68
C PHE A 81 -3.41 -19.68 5.35
N SER A 82 -4.24 -20.17 4.44
CA SER A 82 -3.83 -20.50 3.07
C SER A 82 -4.94 -20.17 2.07
N GLY A 83 -4.56 -20.13 0.80
CA GLY A 83 -5.49 -19.76 -0.25
C GLY A 83 -4.83 -19.53 -1.59
N LYS A 84 -5.54 -18.82 -2.46
CA LYS A 84 -5.10 -18.55 -3.83
C LYS A 84 -5.39 -17.11 -4.20
N ASN A 85 -4.39 -16.45 -4.78
CA ASN A 85 -4.58 -15.16 -5.42
C ASN A 85 -5.24 -15.34 -6.79
N TYR A 86 -6.33 -14.62 -7.02
CA TYR A 86 -7.00 -14.52 -8.31
C TYR A 86 -6.81 -13.11 -8.85
N PRO A 87 -6.06 -12.93 -9.96
CA PRO A 87 -5.89 -11.61 -10.58
C PRO A 87 -7.25 -10.92 -10.78
N ALA A 88 -7.31 -9.63 -10.47
CA ALA A 88 -8.51 -8.78 -10.47
C ALA A 88 -9.58 -9.07 -9.39
N LEU A 89 -9.58 -10.24 -8.74
CA LEU A 89 -10.56 -10.57 -7.68
C LEU A 89 -9.97 -10.50 -6.27
N GLY A 90 -8.64 -10.62 -6.16
CA GLY A 90 -7.93 -10.62 -4.88
C GLY A 90 -7.66 -12.03 -4.34
N PHE A 91 -7.27 -12.10 -3.07
CA PHE A 91 -6.91 -13.34 -2.42
C PHE A 91 -8.14 -14.06 -1.87
N PHE A 92 -8.31 -15.30 -2.30
CA PHE A 92 -9.33 -16.21 -1.78
C PHE A 92 -8.74 -17.10 -0.71
N ILE A 93 -9.26 -17.01 0.51
CA ILE A 93 -8.83 -17.84 1.64
C ILE A 93 -9.58 -19.17 1.62
N SER A 94 -8.84 -20.27 1.53
CA SER A 94 -9.40 -21.63 1.60
C SER A 94 -9.28 -22.23 3.00
N ASP A 95 -8.31 -21.79 3.80
CA ASP A 95 -8.03 -22.36 5.10
C ASP A 95 -7.63 -21.26 6.08
N ILE A 96 -8.15 -21.32 7.30
CA ILE A 96 -7.76 -20.43 8.38
C ILE A 96 -7.81 -21.16 9.73
N ASN A 97 -6.67 -21.23 10.42
CA ASN A 97 -6.43 -22.05 11.59
C ASN A 97 -7.00 -23.47 11.41
N SER A 98 -8.00 -23.84 12.22
CA SER A 98 -8.64 -25.15 12.20
C SER A 98 -9.79 -25.29 11.19
N LEU A 99 -10.12 -24.23 10.45
CA LEU A 99 -11.23 -24.22 9.49
C LEU A 99 -10.73 -24.40 8.06
N HIS A 100 -11.29 -25.38 7.36
CA HIS A 100 -10.89 -25.78 6.02
C HIS A 100 -12.10 -25.78 5.09
N ASN A 101 -12.01 -25.08 3.96
CA ASN A 101 -12.99 -25.12 2.90
C ASN A 101 -12.94 -26.48 2.19
N GLY A 102 -14.10 -27.11 2.01
CA GLY A 102 -14.22 -28.45 1.41
C GLY A 102 -15.28 -29.31 2.09
N ASN A 103 -15.38 -30.57 1.66
CA ASN A 103 -16.34 -31.55 2.18
C ASN A 103 -17.81 -31.03 2.16
N GLY A 104 -18.16 -30.27 1.13
CA GLY A 104 -19.50 -29.68 0.97
C GLY A 104 -19.76 -28.46 1.84
N LYS A 105 -18.76 -27.94 2.57
CA LYS A 105 -18.84 -26.71 3.34
C LYS A 105 -17.91 -25.65 2.75
N TYR A 106 -18.34 -24.40 2.83
CA TYR A 106 -17.57 -23.25 2.36
C TYR A 106 -17.17 -22.37 3.52
N LEU A 107 -15.97 -21.81 3.43
CA LEU A 107 -15.44 -20.87 4.41
C LEU A 107 -15.96 -19.46 4.09
N PHE A 108 -16.74 -18.92 5.01
CA PHE A 108 -17.27 -17.55 4.96
C PHE A 108 -16.68 -16.72 6.09
N TYR A 109 -16.61 -15.41 5.86
CA TYR A 109 -16.27 -14.45 6.91
C TYR A 109 -17.34 -13.38 7.09
N TYR A 110 -17.37 -12.82 8.29
CA TYR A 110 -18.35 -11.88 8.77
C TYR A 110 -17.63 -10.70 9.41
N ILE A 111 -18.21 -9.52 9.27
CA ILE A 111 -17.74 -8.27 9.86
C ILE A 111 -18.81 -7.83 10.84
N ASN A 112 -18.47 -7.76 12.13
CA ASN A 112 -19.37 -7.33 13.20
C ASN A 112 -20.72 -8.07 13.17
N GLY A 113 -20.67 -9.39 12.93
CA GLY A 113 -21.83 -10.28 12.87
C GLY A 113 -22.61 -10.29 11.55
N LYS A 114 -22.19 -9.51 10.55
CA LYS A 114 -22.83 -9.47 9.21
C LYS A 114 -21.95 -10.18 8.18
N GLU A 115 -22.54 -11.03 7.35
CA GLU A 115 -21.80 -11.72 6.27
C GLU A 115 -21.15 -10.68 5.36
N ALA A 116 -19.85 -10.85 5.09
CA ALA A 116 -19.11 -9.86 4.32
C ALA A 116 -19.58 -9.84 2.86
N SER A 117 -19.77 -8.64 2.30
CA SER A 117 -20.19 -8.45 0.91
C SER A 117 -19.01 -8.25 -0.06
N VAL A 118 -17.78 -8.21 0.45
CA VAL A 118 -16.54 -8.00 -0.33
C VAL A 118 -15.51 -9.07 0.04
N GLY A 119 -14.41 -9.18 -0.71
CA GLY A 119 -13.30 -10.07 -0.38
C GLY A 119 -12.33 -9.45 0.64
N VAL A 120 -11.47 -10.28 1.25
CA VAL A 120 -10.47 -9.82 2.24
C VAL A 120 -9.47 -8.81 1.67
N SER A 121 -9.20 -8.84 0.35
CA SER A 121 -8.34 -7.86 -0.33
C SER A 121 -9.02 -6.52 -0.61
N SER A 122 -10.32 -6.39 -0.31
CA SER A 122 -11.11 -5.18 -0.57
C SER A 122 -11.79 -4.61 0.68
N TYR A 123 -11.67 -5.31 1.81
CA TYR A 123 -12.12 -4.81 3.10
C TYR A 123 -10.96 -4.11 3.82
N PHE A 124 -11.22 -2.92 4.36
CA PHE A 124 -10.28 -2.14 5.16
C PHE A 124 -10.84 -2.06 6.58
N PRO A 125 -10.26 -2.80 7.56
CA PRO A 125 -10.82 -2.85 8.91
C PRO A 125 -10.75 -1.51 9.63
N GLU A 126 -11.73 -1.27 10.50
CA GLU A 126 -11.76 -0.18 11.47
C GLU A 126 -11.35 -0.67 12.87
N ASP A 127 -10.94 0.26 13.74
CA ASP A 127 -10.58 -0.08 15.12
C ASP A 127 -11.76 -0.72 15.86
N GLY A 128 -11.50 -1.85 16.52
CA GLY A 128 -12.49 -2.62 17.26
C GLY A 128 -13.32 -3.60 16.43
N ASP A 129 -13.12 -3.69 15.12
CA ASP A 129 -13.85 -4.64 14.27
C ASP A 129 -13.68 -6.09 14.72
N VAL A 130 -14.77 -6.85 14.65
CA VAL A 130 -14.78 -8.30 14.85
C VAL A 130 -14.90 -9.01 13.51
N ILE A 131 -13.86 -9.74 13.14
CA ILE A 131 -13.78 -10.53 11.91
C ILE A 131 -13.96 -12.00 12.26
N GLU A 132 -15.12 -12.55 11.93
CA GLU A 132 -15.50 -13.91 12.30
C GLU A 132 -15.49 -14.86 11.12
N TRP A 133 -14.90 -16.05 11.29
CA TRP A 133 -14.80 -17.09 10.26
C TRP A 133 -15.67 -18.30 10.60
N LYS A 134 -16.45 -18.78 9.63
CA LYS A 134 -17.38 -19.91 9.79
C LYS A 134 -17.41 -20.80 8.56
N LEU A 135 -17.60 -22.10 8.79
CA LEU A 135 -17.97 -23.05 7.73
C LEU A 135 -19.50 -23.11 7.62
N LYS A 136 -20.01 -23.02 6.38
CA LYS A 136 -21.44 -23.11 6.06
C LYS A 136 -21.68 -24.17 5.01
#